data_AF-A0A0F9S9X7-F1
#
_entry.id   AF-A0A0F9S9X7-F1
#
_cell.length_a   1.000
_cell.length_b   1.000
_cell.length_c   1.000
_cell.angle_alpha   90.00
_cell.angle_beta   90.00
_cell.angle_gamma   90.00
#
_symmetry.space_group_name_H-M   'P 1'
#
loop_
_entity.id
_entity.type
_entity.pdbx_description
1 polymer ?
#
loop_
_entity_poly.entity_id
_entity_poly.type
_entity_poly.pdbx_seq_one_letter_code
_entity_poly.pdbx_strand_id
1 'polypeptide(L)'
;MFNRATVRNLMNECADALKVVADKYDLDLVRKSVTYQTNECPIAFKMITRATDDDGNVISPNENEWKRNAILFGMKASDFGKEFISNNRKYTISGIKPRSTKYPILARRSDGKVFKFSTVATRTYLESHNV
;
A
#
# COMPACT_ATOMS: atom_id res chain seq x y z
N MET A 1 -18.78 1.89 27.34
CA MET A 1 -18.68 0.67 26.50
C MET A 1 -18.38 1.09 25.07
N PHE A 2 -17.33 0.55 24.46
CA PHE A 2 -17.00 0.88 23.07
C PHE A 2 -18.05 0.30 22.11
N ASN A 3 -18.66 1.16 21.31
CA ASN A 3 -19.53 0.76 20.20
C ASN A 3 -19.02 1.35 18.88
N ARG A 4 -19.58 0.88 17.76
CA ARG A 4 -19.08 1.25 16.42
C ARG A 4 -19.14 2.75 16.15
N ALA A 5 -20.17 3.43 16.65
CA ALA A 5 -20.34 4.86 16.47
C ALA A 5 -19.33 5.65 17.29
N THR A 6 -19.17 5.32 18.58
CA THR A 6 -18.23 6.00 19.47
C THR A 6 -16.78 5.82 19.00
N VAL A 7 -16.40 4.62 18.56
CA VAL A 7 -15.05 4.35 18.04
C VAL A 7 -14.78 5.11 16.73
N ARG A 8 -15.80 5.25 15.87
CA ARG A 8 -15.65 6.04 14.64
C ARG A 8 -15.42 7.51 14.94
N ASN A 9 -16.21 8.09 15.83
CA ASN A 9 -16.09 9.51 16.21
C ASN A 9 -14.73 9.77 16.87
N LEU A 10 -14.36 8.95 17.85
CA LEU A 10 -13.05 9.01 18.51
C LEU A 10 -11.90 8.97 17.48
N MET A 11 -11.98 8.06 16.51
CA MET A 11 -10.96 7.94 15.47
C MET A 11 -10.88 9.16 14.55
N ASN A 12 -12.02 9.80 14.27
CA ASN A 12 -12.05 11.01 13.44
C ASN A 12 -11.45 12.19 14.21
N GLU A 13 -11.84 12.37 15.48
CA GLU A 13 -11.28 13.42 16.35
C GLU A 13 -9.76 13.26 16.54
N CYS A 14 -9.29 12.03 16.77
CA CYS A 14 -7.84 11.76 16.82
C CYS A 14 -7.14 12.05 15.49
N ALA A 15 -7.79 11.73 14.35
CA ALA A 15 -7.23 12.02 13.04
C ALA A 15 -7.12 13.53 12.79
N ASP A 16 -8.15 14.30 13.16
CA ASP A 16 -8.17 15.76 13.01
C ASP A 16 -7.09 16.42 13.87
N ALA A 17 -6.94 15.98 15.13
CA ALA A 17 -5.90 16.48 16.02
C ALA A 17 -4.48 16.16 15.49
N LEU A 18 -4.27 14.94 14.99
CA LEU A 18 -2.98 14.53 14.43
C LEU A 18 -2.69 15.16 13.06
N LYS A 19 -3.72 15.53 12.29
CA LYS A 19 -3.56 16.21 11.01
C LYS A 19 -2.86 17.56 11.17
N VAL A 20 -3.19 18.31 12.21
CA VAL A 20 -2.50 19.59 12.53
C VAL A 20 -0.99 19.37 12.73
N VAL A 21 -0.61 18.30 13.42
CA VAL A 21 0.80 17.94 13.62
C VAL A 21 1.41 17.46 12.31
N ALA A 22 0.70 16.64 11.54
CA ALA A 22 1.17 16.14 10.25
C ALA A 22 1.47 17.28 9.26
N ASP A 23 0.56 18.26 9.15
CA ASP A 23 0.71 19.42 8.27
C ASP A 23 1.90 20.30 8.70
N LYS A 24 2.14 20.47 10.01
CA LYS A 24 3.31 21.23 10.53
C LYS A 24 4.64 20.64 10.08
N TYR A 25 4.71 19.32 9.92
CA TYR A 25 5.94 18.60 9.54
C TYR A 25 5.92 18.09 8.08
N ASP A 26 4.94 18.54 7.28
CA ASP A 26 4.75 18.12 5.89
C ASP A 26 4.66 16.58 5.72
N LEU A 27 3.91 15.95 6.62
CA LEU A 27 3.69 14.51 6.66
C LEU A 27 2.28 14.16 6.21
N ASP A 28 2.14 12.99 5.62
CA ASP A 28 0.84 12.37 5.36
C ASP A 28 0.44 11.43 6.51
N LEU A 29 -0.80 11.57 6.95
CA LEU A 29 -1.40 10.74 7.99
C LEU A 29 -2.16 9.58 7.36
N VAL A 30 -1.73 8.35 7.65
CA VAL A 30 -2.43 7.12 7.24
C VAL A 30 -3.04 6.45 8.47
N ARG A 31 -4.38 6.35 8.48
CA ARG A 31 -5.13 5.61 9.50
C ARG A 31 -4.94 4.10 9.30
N LYS A 32 -4.60 3.37 10.35
CA LYS A 32 -4.65 1.91 10.33
C LYS A 32 -6.02 1.38 10.75
N SER A 33 -6.43 0.28 10.10
CA SER A 33 -7.56 -0.51 10.58
C SER A 33 -7.16 -1.23 11.86
N VAL A 34 -8.05 -1.17 12.85
CA VAL A 34 -7.87 -1.76 14.17
C VAL A 34 -9.17 -2.40 14.61
N THR A 35 -9.07 -3.43 15.43
CA THR A 35 -10.22 -4.09 16.06
C THR A 35 -10.30 -3.63 17.51
N TYR A 36 -11.48 -3.19 17.94
CA TYR A 36 -11.74 -2.83 19.33
C TYR A 36 -12.45 -3.98 20.05
N GLN A 37 -12.21 -4.09 21.35
CA GLN A 37 -12.92 -4.98 22.27
C GLN A 37 -13.78 -4.16 23.23
N THR A 38 -14.51 -4.83 24.12
CA THR A 38 -15.43 -4.18 25.05
C THR A 38 -14.77 -3.10 25.93
N ASN A 39 -13.52 -3.33 26.34
CA ASN A 39 -12.78 -2.47 27.28
C ASN A 39 -11.57 -1.78 26.66
N GLU A 40 -11.19 -2.11 25.43
CA GLU A 40 -9.97 -1.62 24.80
C GLU A 40 -10.24 -1.21 23.35
N CYS A 41 -9.80 0.00 22.99
CA CYS A 41 -9.84 0.47 21.61
C CYS A 41 -8.45 0.96 21.21
N PRO A 42 -7.59 0.09 20.66
CA PRO A 42 -6.26 0.51 20.21
C PRO A 42 -6.41 1.52 19.07
N ILE A 43 -5.69 2.63 19.14
CA ILE A 43 -5.67 3.67 18.10
C ILE A 43 -4.29 3.66 17.46
N ALA A 44 -4.22 3.50 16.14
CA ALA A 44 -2.96 3.41 15.41
C ALA A 44 -2.97 4.29 14.15
N PHE A 45 -1.99 5.18 14.08
CA PHE A 45 -1.72 6.03 12.92
C PHE A 45 -0.29 5.78 12.44
N LYS A 46 -0.09 5.91 11.13
CA LYS A 46 1.24 5.93 10.52
C LYS A 46 1.44 7.29 9.89
N MET A 47 2.47 8.01 10.31
CA MET A 47 2.93 9.22 9.62
C MET A 47 3.96 8.82 8.57
N ILE A 48 3.86 9.42 7.40
CA ILE A 48 4.74 9.14 6.28
C ILE A 48 5.22 10.47 5.71
N THR A 49 6.50 10.58 5.38
CA THR A 49 7.02 11.76 4.68
C THR A 49 6.40 11.82 3.29
N ARG A 50 6.00 13.02 2.85
CA ARG A 50 5.68 13.29 1.45
C ARG A 50 6.97 13.18 0.64
N ALA A 51 7.22 12.00 0.09
CA ALA A 51 8.31 11.85 -0.87
C ALA A 51 7.79 12.39 -2.20
N THR A 52 8.34 13.49 -2.67
CA THR A 52 8.12 13.99 -4.03
C THR A 52 9.21 13.44 -4.96
N ASP A 53 8.83 13.04 -6.18
CA ASP A 53 9.80 12.74 -7.24
C ASP A 53 10.40 14.05 -7.77
N ASP A 54 11.43 13.97 -8.63
CA ASP A 54 12.09 15.15 -9.22
C ASP A 54 11.11 16.06 -10.00
N ASP A 55 9.98 15.50 -10.44
CA ASP A 55 8.86 16.19 -11.11
C ASP A 55 7.79 16.77 -10.14
N GLY A 56 8.02 16.73 -8.82
CA GLY A 56 7.09 17.25 -7.82
C GLY A 56 5.85 16.39 -7.55
N ASN A 57 5.78 15.19 -8.14
CA ASN A 57 4.67 14.24 -7.93
C ASN A 57 4.83 13.49 -6.60
N VAL A 58 3.73 13.37 -5.83
CA VAL A 58 3.70 12.61 -4.57
C VAL A 58 3.92 11.13 -4.87
N ILE A 59 5.08 10.60 -4.47
CA ILE A 59 5.42 9.19 -4.57
C ILE A 59 4.63 8.43 -3.50
N SER A 60 3.82 7.47 -3.94
CA SER A 60 3.12 6.58 -3.01
C SER A 60 4.14 5.81 -2.16
N PRO A 61 3.92 5.62 -0.85
CA PRO A 61 4.83 4.85 -0.01
C PRO A 61 5.13 3.44 -0.56
N ASN A 62 4.15 2.84 -1.25
CA ASN A 62 4.28 1.54 -1.89
C ASN A 62 5.17 1.57 -3.14
N GLU A 63 5.19 2.69 -3.86
CA GLU A 63 6.04 2.89 -5.03
C GLU A 63 7.50 3.07 -4.61
N ASN A 64 7.76 3.85 -3.56
CA ASN A 64 9.11 3.97 -3.01
C ASN A 64 9.62 2.61 -2.48
N GLU A 65 8.76 1.85 -1.78
CA GLU A 65 9.09 0.50 -1.34
C GLU A 65 9.32 -0.46 -2.53
N TRP A 66 8.57 -0.30 -3.63
CA TRP A 66 8.82 -1.02 -4.87
C TRP A 66 10.17 -0.67 -5.48
N LYS A 67 10.45 0.62 -5.74
CA LYS A 67 11.70 1.09 -6.35
C LYS A 67 12.93 0.54 -5.59
N ARG A 68 12.86 0.47 -4.25
CA ARG A 68 13.94 -0.07 -3.39
C ARG A 68 14.10 -1.58 -3.47
N ASN A 69 13.01 -2.34 -3.52
CA ASN A 69 13.06 -3.80 -3.33
C ASN A 69 12.89 -4.60 -4.62
N ALA A 70 12.35 -4.02 -5.70
CA ALA A 70 12.01 -4.73 -6.93
C ALA A 70 13.20 -5.53 -7.49
N ILE A 71 14.39 -4.94 -7.48
CA ILE A 71 15.63 -5.54 -8.00
C ILE A 71 15.97 -6.83 -7.24
N LEU A 72 15.77 -6.87 -5.91
CA LEU A 72 16.04 -8.05 -5.08
C LEU A 72 15.15 -9.24 -5.44
N PHE A 73 14.00 -8.97 -6.04
CA PHE A 73 13.04 -9.97 -6.49
C PHE A 73 13.10 -10.20 -8.01
N GLY A 74 14.12 -9.63 -8.68
CA GLY A 74 14.34 -9.68 -10.13
C GLY A 74 13.19 -9.06 -10.93
N MET A 75 12.58 -8.00 -10.39
CA MET A 75 11.61 -7.14 -11.08
C MET A 75 12.30 -5.82 -11.41
N LYS A 76 11.81 -5.09 -12.41
CA LYS A 76 12.31 -3.75 -12.71
C LYS A 76 11.55 -2.71 -11.88
N ALA A 77 12.22 -1.61 -11.52
CA ALA A 77 11.55 -0.48 -10.87
C ALA A 77 10.40 0.06 -11.76
N SER A 78 10.60 0.06 -13.08
CA SER A 78 9.61 0.43 -14.10
C SER A 78 8.41 -0.51 -14.22
N ASP A 79 8.41 -1.66 -13.55
CA ASP A 79 7.27 -2.59 -13.58
C ASP A 79 6.16 -2.18 -12.59
N PHE A 80 6.41 -1.20 -11.72
CA PHE A 80 5.36 -0.63 -10.90
C PHE A 80 4.24 -0.06 -11.76
N GLY A 81 2.98 -0.33 -11.41
CA GLY A 81 1.83 0.12 -12.18
C GLY A 81 1.56 -0.63 -13.48
N LYS A 82 2.42 -1.56 -13.91
CA LYS A 82 2.13 -2.39 -15.09
C LYS A 82 0.98 -3.35 -14.82
N GLU A 83 0.23 -3.62 -15.87
CA GLU A 83 -0.83 -4.62 -15.86
C GLU A 83 -0.32 -5.98 -16.33
N PHE A 84 -0.86 -7.05 -15.73
CA PHE A 84 -0.68 -8.40 -16.20
C PHE A 84 -1.99 -9.19 -16.04
N ILE A 85 -2.12 -10.27 -16.82
CA ILE A 85 -3.28 -11.16 -16.76
C ILE A 85 -2.90 -12.42 -16.00
N SER A 86 -3.72 -12.81 -15.03
CA SER A 86 -3.59 -14.09 -14.34
C SER A 86 -4.98 -14.68 -14.11
N ASN A 87 -5.17 -15.97 -14.38
CA ASN A 87 -6.49 -16.63 -14.29
C ASN A 87 -7.61 -15.83 -14.99
N ASN A 88 -7.35 -15.39 -16.22
CA ASN A 88 -8.27 -14.61 -17.05
C ASN A 88 -8.78 -13.30 -16.43
N ARG A 89 -7.99 -12.70 -15.52
CA ARG A 89 -8.29 -11.43 -14.86
C ARG A 89 -7.09 -10.51 -14.93
N LYS A 90 -7.34 -9.21 -15.14
CA LYS A 90 -6.30 -8.16 -15.13
C LYS A 90 -5.95 -7.74 -13.70
N TYR A 91 -4.66 -7.57 -13.45
CA TYR A 91 -4.11 -7.07 -12.21
C TYR A 91 -3.05 -6.01 -12.49
N THR A 92 -3.05 -4.94 -11.71
CA THR A 92 -2.07 -3.85 -11.76
C THR A 92 -1.09 -4.01 -10.61
N ILE A 93 0.21 -4.04 -10.88
CA ILE A 93 1.24 -4.12 -9.83
C ILE A 93 1.15 -2.88 -8.94
N SER A 94 0.91 -3.10 -7.64
CA SER A 94 0.61 -2.04 -6.68
C SER A 94 1.60 -1.98 -5.51
N GLY A 95 2.57 -2.88 -5.44
CA GLY A 95 3.60 -2.87 -4.40
C GLY A 95 4.31 -4.20 -4.23
N ILE A 96 5.21 -4.24 -3.25
CA ILE A 96 6.01 -5.41 -2.91
C ILE A 96 6.01 -5.63 -1.40
N LYS A 97 6.08 -6.89 -0.98
CA LYS A 97 6.12 -7.30 0.42
C LYS A 97 7.36 -8.17 0.65
N PRO A 98 8.53 -7.58 0.96
CA PRO A 98 9.80 -8.30 1.03
C PRO A 98 9.80 -9.47 2.02
N ARG A 99 9.04 -9.34 3.12
CA ARG A 99 8.90 -10.39 4.15
C ARG A 99 8.00 -11.57 3.73
N SER A 100 7.36 -11.50 2.56
CA SER A 100 6.47 -12.54 2.03
C SER A 100 7.22 -13.37 0.99
N THR A 101 8.11 -14.25 1.44
CA THR A 101 9.09 -14.96 0.58
C THR A 101 8.47 -15.71 -0.60
N LYS A 102 7.34 -16.41 -0.41
CA LYS A 102 6.67 -17.17 -1.49
C LYS A 102 5.87 -16.29 -2.47
N TYR A 103 5.27 -15.21 -1.97
CA TYR A 103 4.40 -14.33 -2.74
C TYR A 103 4.68 -12.86 -2.40
N PRO A 104 5.81 -12.30 -2.88
CA PRO A 104 6.24 -10.96 -2.52
C PRO A 104 5.53 -9.88 -3.34
N ILE A 105 4.99 -10.18 -4.52
CA ILE A 105 4.39 -9.17 -5.40
C ILE A 105 2.95 -8.90 -4.99
N LEU A 106 2.58 -7.63 -4.80
CA LEU A 106 1.20 -7.21 -4.57
C LEU A 106 0.63 -6.62 -5.85
N ALA A 107 -0.54 -7.10 -6.26
CA ALA A 107 -1.24 -6.55 -7.40
C ALA A 107 -2.72 -6.35 -7.10
N ARG A 108 -3.25 -5.24 -7.59
CA ARG A 108 -4.63 -4.81 -7.40
C ARG A 108 -5.45 -5.21 -8.61
N ARG A 109 -6.62 -5.81 -8.39
CA ARG A 109 -7.60 -6.08 -9.44
C ARG A 109 -8.57 -4.89 -9.59
N SER A 110 -9.29 -4.83 -10.71
CA SER A 110 -10.29 -3.80 -11.00
C SER A 110 -11.34 -3.58 -9.90
N ASP A 111 -11.67 -4.61 -9.11
CA ASP A 111 -12.58 -4.52 -7.96
C ASP A 111 -11.95 -3.92 -6.70
N GLY A 112 -10.70 -3.45 -6.78
CA GLY A 112 -9.98 -2.84 -5.66
C GLY A 112 -9.30 -3.82 -4.72
N LYS A 113 -9.50 -5.13 -4.89
CA LYS A 113 -8.88 -6.14 -4.03
C LYS A 113 -7.42 -6.34 -4.40
N VAL A 114 -6.58 -6.45 -3.37
CA VAL A 114 -5.13 -6.69 -3.50
C VAL A 114 -4.85 -8.17 -3.30
N PHE A 115 -4.15 -8.77 -4.26
CA PHE A 115 -3.74 -10.17 -4.26
C PHE A 115 -2.22 -10.29 -4.27
N LYS A 116 -1.71 -11.43 -3.81
CA LYS A 116 -0.28 -11.72 -3.77
C LYS A 116 0.10 -12.68 -4.88
N PHE A 117 1.23 -12.42 -5.52
CA PHE A 117 1.75 -13.21 -6.62
C PHE A 117 3.22 -13.58 -6.38
N SER A 118 3.63 -14.70 -6.98
CA SER A 118 5.05 -15.09 -7.01
C SER A 118 5.77 -14.26 -8.06
N THR A 119 7.07 -14.01 -7.83
CA THR A 119 7.93 -13.28 -8.78
C THR A 119 7.95 -13.95 -10.14
N VAL A 120 8.07 -15.29 -10.16
CA VAL A 120 8.12 -16.10 -11.38
C VAL A 120 6.85 -15.91 -12.20
N ALA A 121 5.66 -16.08 -11.60
CA ALA A 121 4.42 -15.96 -12.34
C ALA A 121 4.25 -14.55 -12.91
N THR A 122 4.47 -13.51 -12.11
CA THR A 122 4.35 -12.12 -12.59
C THR A 122 5.35 -11.81 -13.71
N ARG A 123 6.61 -12.25 -13.57
CA ARG A 123 7.64 -12.03 -14.60
C ARG A 123 7.29 -12.71 -15.92
N THR A 124 6.90 -13.98 -15.89
CA THR A 124 6.51 -14.72 -17.11
C THR A 124 5.36 -14.02 -17.85
N TYR A 125 4.40 -13.44 -17.12
CA TYR A 125 3.31 -12.68 -17.76
C TYR A 125 3.78 -11.35 -18.36
N LEU A 126 4.65 -10.61 -17.66
CA LEU A 126 5.20 -9.37 -18.18
C LEU A 126 6.08 -9.59 -19.43
N GLU A 127 6.80 -10.70 -19.50
CA GLU A 127 7.64 -11.05 -20.64
C GLU A 127 6.83 -11.53 -21.85
N SER A 128 5.73 -12.26 -21.63
CA SER A 128 4.88 -12.81 -22.70
C SER A 128 3.97 -11.77 -23.38
N HIS A 129 3.78 -10.59 -22.79
CA HIS A 129 2.86 -9.56 -23.27
C HIS A 129 3.53 -8.20 -23.58
N ASN A 130 4.86 -8.14 -23.65
CA ASN A 130 5.58 -7.01 -24.26
C ASN A 130 5.68 -7.21 -25.79
N VAL A 131 4.54 -7.13 -26.48
CA VAL A 131 4.47 -6.93 -27.95
C VAL A 131 3.76 -5.61 -28.21
#